data_AF-A0A5J6J6U9-F1
#
_entry.id   AF-A0A5J6J6U9-F1
#
_cell.length_a   1.000
_cell.length_b   1.000
_cell.length_c   1.000
_cell.angle_alpha   90.00
_cell.angle_beta   90.00
_cell.angle_gamma   90.00
#
_symmetry.space_group_name_H-M   'P 1'
#
loop_
_entity.id
_entity.type
_entity.pdbx_description
1 polymer ?
#
loop_
_entity_poly.entity_id
_entity_poly.type
_entity_poly.pdbx_seq_one_letter_code
_entity_poly.pdbx_strand_id
1 'polypeptide(L)'
;MLRTRRKLRTATYVLAGTVVAAATLAAGPAQAASSLPSYWCYLNGVEVKSGLTVVRGTEGVDTILCENDVENVIIDGAGGNDNIRVKGMLIDSQVLGGEGDDTLQVNNLAPKNGNSSVRGGLGSDTIITALVVGTAEHGASVYGDHGDDKITTGSVMGQPGEYERGGGQVFGNDGNDLIRTGNVDLGGRVLGGSENDVIEPKSVGAESAGIVQGGPGNDTVRGLNDTVLTIGPGYGQVDGGIGTNSCRVKHFSTGDRVRSSLSNCLTADGAPVAPPAPAKPAQQQAKPAAPAAGGHSPR
;
A
#
# COMPACT_ATOMS: atom_id res chain seq x y z
N MET A 1 53.07 -30.02 -65.52
CA MET A 1 54.40 -30.51 -65.08
C MET A 1 55.46 -29.52 -65.53
N LEU A 2 56.54 -29.38 -64.73
CA LEU A 2 57.67 -28.41 -64.82
C LEU A 2 57.32 -26.98 -64.36
N ARG A 3 57.88 -26.50 -63.22
CA ARG A 3 59.24 -25.94 -63.05
C ARG A 3 59.39 -24.68 -63.93
N THR A 4 59.80 -23.50 -63.50
CA THR A 4 60.81 -23.13 -62.50
C THR A 4 60.89 -21.60 -62.41
N ARG A 5 61.23 -21.08 -61.23
CA ARG A 5 62.08 -19.91 -60.91
C ARG A 5 62.54 -19.00 -62.09
N ARG A 6 62.42 -17.67 -61.94
CA ARG A 6 63.58 -16.75 -61.71
C ARG A 6 63.20 -15.25 -61.64
N LYS A 7 63.86 -14.62 -60.67
CA LYS A 7 64.16 -13.20 -60.36
C LYS A 7 64.00 -12.12 -61.45
N LEU A 8 63.39 -10.99 -61.07
CA LEU A 8 63.81 -9.61 -61.37
C LEU A 8 63.44 -8.75 -60.15
N ARG A 9 64.40 -8.22 -59.37
CA ARG A 9 65.12 -6.94 -59.53
C ARG A 9 64.23 -5.69 -59.53
N THR A 10 64.20 -5.08 -58.33
CA THR A 10 64.43 -3.66 -58.04
C THR A 10 63.46 -2.62 -58.59
N ALA A 11 62.71 -1.97 -57.69
CA ALA A 11 62.65 -0.51 -57.61
C ALA A 11 61.99 -0.10 -56.28
N THR A 12 62.81 0.51 -55.44
CA THR A 12 62.46 1.21 -54.21
C THR A 12 61.53 2.38 -54.53
N TYR A 13 60.39 2.47 -53.85
CA TYR A 13 59.71 3.76 -53.63
C TYR A 13 59.60 4.02 -52.14
N VAL A 14 59.84 5.29 -51.84
CA VAL A 14 60.17 5.89 -50.57
C VAL A 14 58.90 6.54 -50.01
N LEU A 15 58.75 6.39 -48.69
CA LEU A 15 57.98 7.18 -47.73
C LEU A 15 56.43 7.20 -47.75
N ALA A 16 55.92 6.88 -46.56
CA ALA A 16 54.97 7.63 -45.71
C ALA A 16 53.88 6.65 -45.24
N GLY A 17 53.77 6.28 -43.98
CA GLY A 17 53.90 7.11 -42.79
C GLY A 17 52.53 7.14 -42.11
N THR A 18 52.18 6.09 -41.38
CA THR A 18 51.11 6.10 -40.37
C THR A 18 51.35 4.96 -39.39
N VAL A 19 52.06 5.24 -38.30
CA VAL A 19 51.95 4.44 -37.08
C VAL A 19 50.65 4.89 -36.42
N VAL A 20 49.59 4.10 -36.57
CA VAL A 20 48.39 4.24 -35.74
C VAL A 20 48.76 3.72 -34.36
N ALA A 21 49.18 4.62 -33.48
CA ALA A 21 49.21 4.33 -32.05
C ALA A 21 47.75 4.30 -31.57
N ALA A 22 47.15 3.12 -31.57
CA ALA A 22 45.86 2.89 -30.93
C ALA A 22 46.05 3.01 -29.41
N ALA A 23 45.91 4.22 -28.89
CA ALA A 23 45.72 4.43 -27.46
C ALA A 23 44.34 3.85 -27.09
N THR A 24 44.32 2.60 -26.68
CA THR A 24 43.18 2.02 -25.98
C THR A 24 43.07 2.72 -24.64
N LEU A 25 42.32 3.83 -24.61
CA LEU A 25 41.78 4.38 -23.38
C LEU A 25 40.84 3.32 -22.81
N ALA A 26 41.33 2.54 -21.85
CA ALA A 26 40.50 1.74 -20.97
C ALA A 26 39.71 2.73 -20.09
N ALA A 27 38.62 3.27 -20.64
CA ALA A 27 37.57 3.86 -19.84
C ALA A 27 36.94 2.70 -19.06
N GLY A 28 37.47 2.43 -17.86
CA GLY A 28 36.74 1.62 -16.88
C GLY A 28 35.35 2.24 -16.71
N PRO A 29 34.31 1.42 -16.44
CA PRO A 29 32.98 1.96 -16.21
C PRO A 29 33.10 3.03 -15.12
N ALA A 30 32.72 4.27 -15.46
CA ALA A 30 32.59 5.32 -14.47
C ALA A 30 31.56 4.81 -13.47
N GLN A 31 32.00 4.41 -12.28
CA GLN A 31 31.07 4.17 -11.19
C GLN A 31 30.41 5.51 -10.94
N ALA A 32 29.12 5.60 -11.29
CA ALA A 32 28.31 6.75 -10.92
C ALA A 32 28.45 6.89 -9.39
N ALA A 33 29.02 8.02 -8.94
CA ALA A 33 29.04 8.33 -7.53
C ALA A 33 27.59 8.24 -7.04
N SER A 34 27.35 7.43 -6.01
CA SER A 34 26.04 7.35 -5.39
C SER A 34 25.62 8.76 -4.99
N SER A 35 24.45 9.18 -5.47
CA SER A 35 23.82 10.42 -5.06
C SER A 35 23.75 10.44 -3.54
N LEU A 36 24.47 11.38 -2.90
CA LEU A 36 24.31 11.59 -1.46
C LEU A 36 22.85 11.98 -1.18
N PRO A 37 22.26 11.55 -0.06
CA PRO A 37 20.91 11.97 0.33
C PRO A 37 20.81 13.50 0.32
N SER A 38 20.08 14.06 -0.66
CA SER A 38 19.71 15.47 -0.64
C SER A 38 18.32 15.57 -0.04
N TYR A 39 18.25 15.70 1.27
CA TYR A 39 17.04 16.13 1.96
C TYR A 39 17.25 17.54 2.49
N TRP A 40 16.12 18.21 2.75
CA TRP A 40 16.12 19.50 3.42
C TRP A 40 15.23 19.40 4.65
N CYS A 41 15.86 19.18 5.80
CA CYS A 41 15.18 18.99 7.08
C CYS A 41 15.63 20.02 8.11
N TYR A 42 14.73 20.33 9.04
CA TYR A 42 14.95 21.20 10.19
C TYR A 42 14.65 20.40 11.45
N LEU A 43 15.54 20.49 12.44
CA LEU A 43 15.33 19.98 13.79
C LEU A 43 15.21 21.20 14.71
N ASN A 44 14.05 21.38 15.33
CA ASN A 44 13.74 22.51 16.20
C ASN A 44 14.02 23.88 15.55
N GLY A 45 13.71 23.99 14.24
CA GLY A 45 13.94 25.19 13.43
C GLY A 45 15.39 25.40 12.98
N VAL A 46 16.32 24.53 13.37
CA VAL A 46 17.72 24.56 12.92
C VAL A 46 17.87 23.61 11.74
N GLU A 47 18.45 24.09 10.65
CA GLU A 47 18.70 23.26 9.47
C GLU A 47 19.66 22.11 9.80
N VAL A 48 19.24 20.90 9.47
CA VAL A 48 20.07 19.70 9.58
C VAL A 48 20.95 19.63 8.35
N LYS A 49 22.26 19.47 8.57
CA LYS A 49 23.24 19.41 7.48
C LYS A 49 22.87 18.32 6.47
N SER A 50 22.72 18.69 5.20
CA SER A 50 22.46 17.74 4.11
C SER A 50 23.57 16.70 3.97
N GLY A 51 23.21 15.49 3.50
CA GLY A 51 24.15 14.39 3.24
C GLY A 51 24.42 13.47 4.43
N LEU A 52 23.76 13.66 5.58
CA LEU A 52 23.77 12.64 6.64
C LEU A 52 22.79 11.51 6.29
N THR A 53 23.06 10.30 6.73
CA THR A 53 22.11 9.18 6.58
C THR A 53 21.09 9.13 7.73
N VAL A 54 21.24 9.99 8.73
CA VAL A 54 20.37 10.03 9.92
C VAL A 54 20.10 11.49 10.31
N VAL A 55 18.82 11.80 10.53
CA VAL A 55 18.34 12.99 11.23
C VAL A 55 17.82 12.50 12.57
N ARG A 56 18.49 12.86 13.67
CA ARG A 56 18.17 12.37 15.02
C ARG A 56 17.75 13.54 15.92
N GLY A 57 16.62 13.40 16.59
CA GLY A 57 16.19 14.25 17.69
C GLY A 57 17.02 14.05 18.96
N THR A 58 16.40 14.33 20.08
CA THR A 58 16.94 14.37 21.43
C THR A 58 16.09 13.48 22.34
N GLU A 59 16.37 13.48 23.64
CA GLU A 59 15.56 12.74 24.63
C GLU A 59 14.32 13.53 25.09
N GLY A 60 14.04 14.67 24.46
CA GLY A 60 12.88 15.50 24.78
C GLY A 60 12.18 15.97 23.52
N VAL A 61 11.02 16.60 23.71
CA VAL A 61 10.14 17.02 22.62
C VAL A 61 10.86 17.78 21.49
N ASP A 62 10.85 17.18 20.31
CA ASP A 62 11.43 17.69 19.09
C ASP A 62 10.37 18.00 18.02
N THR A 63 10.74 18.91 17.12
CA THR A 63 10.02 19.14 15.87
C THR A 63 10.97 18.91 14.71
N ILE A 64 10.71 17.87 13.92
CA ILE A 64 11.49 17.52 12.74
C ILE A 64 10.65 17.78 11.49
N LEU A 65 11.10 18.71 10.64
CA LEU A 65 10.38 19.09 9.42
C LEU A 65 11.26 18.93 8.19
N CYS A 66 10.88 18.02 7.29
CA CYS A 66 11.50 17.82 5.99
C CYS A 66 10.60 18.38 4.88
N GLU A 67 11.10 19.39 4.15
CA GLU A 67 10.34 20.14 3.15
C GLU A 67 10.25 19.43 1.79
N ASN A 68 11.26 18.63 1.44
CA ASN A 68 11.39 17.94 0.16
C ASN A 68 11.32 16.42 0.32
N ASP A 69 11.50 15.71 -0.80
CA ASP A 69 11.70 14.26 -0.80
C ASP A 69 12.89 13.87 0.08
N VAL A 70 12.74 12.76 0.79
CA VAL A 70 13.75 12.19 1.67
C VAL A 70 14.13 10.82 1.11
N GLU A 71 15.40 10.66 0.75
CA GLU A 71 15.91 9.44 0.09
C GLU A 71 17.12 8.87 0.82
N ASN A 72 17.07 7.59 1.20
CA ASN A 72 18.12 6.89 1.96
C ASN A 72 18.49 7.55 3.30
N VAL A 73 17.49 7.98 4.07
CA VAL A 73 17.67 8.63 5.39
C VAL A 73 16.81 7.95 6.45
N ILE A 74 17.34 7.89 7.67
CA ILE A 74 16.56 7.57 8.87
C ILE A 74 16.26 8.88 9.60
N ILE A 75 14.99 9.17 9.79
CA ILE A 75 14.52 10.25 10.66
C ILE A 75 14.06 9.60 11.96
N ASP A 76 14.64 10.00 13.08
CA ASP A 76 14.48 9.37 14.39
C ASP A 76 14.18 10.47 15.42
N GLY A 77 12.97 10.50 15.97
CA GLY A 77 12.58 11.44 17.04
C GLY A 77 13.35 11.19 18.33
N ALA A 78 13.68 9.93 18.58
CA ALA A 78 14.37 9.40 19.76
C ALA A 78 13.49 9.34 21.00
N GLY A 79 13.39 10.40 21.80
CA GLY A 79 12.59 10.36 23.03
C GLY A 79 11.82 11.66 23.27
N GLY A 80 10.68 11.55 23.95
CA GLY A 80 9.75 12.65 24.13
C GLY A 80 8.66 12.65 23.06
N ASN A 81 7.67 13.51 23.22
CA ASN A 81 6.50 13.55 22.33
C ASN A 81 6.80 14.42 21.11
N ASP A 82 7.22 13.81 20.02
CA ASP A 82 7.78 14.49 18.86
C ASP A 82 6.76 14.85 17.79
N ASN A 83 7.06 15.89 17.01
CA ASN A 83 6.33 16.23 15.80
C ASN A 83 7.22 16.05 14.58
N ILE A 84 7.02 14.96 13.84
CA ILE A 84 7.81 14.66 12.65
C ILE A 84 6.94 14.82 11.41
N ARG A 85 7.36 15.71 10.50
CA ARG A 85 6.66 15.98 9.26
C ARG A 85 7.58 15.86 8.04
N VAL A 86 7.23 14.97 7.12
CA VAL A 86 7.88 14.82 5.81
C VAL A 86 6.87 15.19 4.72
N LYS A 87 7.06 16.37 4.11
CA LYS A 87 6.15 16.89 3.08
C LYS A 87 6.33 16.20 1.72
N GLY A 88 7.58 15.86 1.39
CA GLY A 88 7.91 15.11 0.18
C GLY A 88 7.66 13.60 0.31
N MET A 89 8.12 12.86 -0.69
CA MET A 89 8.11 11.40 -0.67
C MET A 89 9.16 10.85 0.31
N LEU A 90 8.82 9.75 0.98
CA LEU A 90 9.74 8.94 1.76
C LEU A 90 10.21 7.78 0.87
N ILE A 91 11.46 7.85 0.40
CA ILE A 91 12.05 6.95 -0.59
C ILE A 91 13.18 6.16 0.08
N ASP A 92 13.09 4.84 0.12
CA ASP A 92 14.12 3.98 0.72
C ASP A 92 14.57 4.47 2.11
N SER A 93 13.61 5.01 2.88
CA SER A 93 13.85 5.81 4.09
C SER A 93 12.93 5.39 5.23
N GLN A 94 13.32 5.72 6.46
CA GLN A 94 12.56 5.36 7.66
C GLN A 94 12.25 6.61 8.48
N VAL A 95 11.03 6.67 9.02
CA VAL A 95 10.64 7.61 10.07
C VAL A 95 10.33 6.79 11.31
N LEU A 96 10.99 7.12 12.42
CA LEU A 96 10.83 6.51 13.72
C LEU A 96 10.40 7.62 14.69
N GLY A 97 9.26 7.45 15.37
CA GLY A 97 8.84 8.35 16.45
C GLY A 97 9.81 8.22 17.62
N GLY A 98 9.82 7.05 18.26
CA GLY A 98 10.76 6.75 19.34
C GLY A 98 10.02 6.40 20.63
N GLU A 99 10.43 6.98 21.75
CA GLU A 99 9.68 6.91 23.00
C GLU A 99 8.80 8.16 23.16
N GLY A 100 7.52 8.01 23.48
CA GLY A 100 6.62 9.14 23.72
C GLY A 100 5.37 9.08 22.86
N ASP A 101 4.45 10.01 23.06
CA ASP A 101 3.26 10.10 22.19
C ASP A 101 3.58 10.99 20.98
N ASP A 102 3.97 10.38 19.87
CA ASP A 102 4.48 11.08 18.69
C ASP A 102 3.38 11.43 17.68
N THR A 103 3.66 12.45 16.87
CA THR A 103 2.85 12.79 15.70
C THR A 103 3.69 12.72 14.44
N LEU A 104 3.43 11.69 13.61
CA LEU A 104 4.17 11.40 12.39
C LEU A 104 3.30 11.70 11.17
N GLN A 105 3.65 12.74 10.41
CA GLN A 105 2.95 13.13 9.18
C GLN A 105 3.86 12.98 7.97
N VAL A 106 3.67 11.89 7.22
CA VAL A 106 4.49 11.56 6.06
C VAL A 106 3.59 11.55 4.82
N ASN A 107 4.05 12.06 3.68
CA ASN A 107 3.20 12.08 2.50
C ASN A 107 3.06 10.68 1.86
N ASN A 108 3.99 10.26 1.00
CA ASN A 108 3.90 8.98 0.31
C ASN A 108 5.11 8.12 0.64
N LEU A 109 4.88 6.84 0.97
CA LEU A 109 5.94 5.84 1.05
C LEU A 109 6.15 5.27 -0.36
N ALA A 110 7.35 5.46 -0.90
CA ALA A 110 7.69 5.15 -2.28
C ALA A 110 9.04 4.41 -2.38
N PRO A 111 9.11 3.14 -1.92
CA PRO A 111 10.32 2.32 -2.03
C PRO A 111 10.74 2.13 -3.50
N LYS A 112 12.04 2.21 -3.76
CA LYS A 112 12.66 1.99 -5.09
C LYS A 112 13.65 0.83 -5.06
N ASN A 113 14.65 0.91 -4.19
CA ASN A 113 15.73 -0.09 -4.06
C ASN A 113 15.85 -0.65 -2.64
N GLY A 114 15.13 -0.07 -1.70
CA GLY A 114 15.04 -0.49 -0.31
C GLY A 114 13.59 -0.38 0.17
N ASN A 115 13.39 -0.55 1.47
CA ASN A 115 12.07 -0.40 2.07
C ASN A 115 11.84 1.04 2.52
N SER A 116 10.58 1.46 2.52
CA SER A 116 10.18 2.71 3.17
C SER A 116 9.27 2.40 4.35
N SER A 117 9.52 2.99 5.51
CA SER A 117 8.68 2.72 6.67
C SER A 117 8.44 3.92 7.58
N VAL A 118 7.28 3.92 8.23
CA VAL A 118 6.95 4.81 9.34
C VAL A 118 6.63 3.93 10.55
N ARG A 119 7.22 4.24 11.70
CA ARG A 119 7.08 3.51 12.96
C ARG A 119 6.77 4.51 14.06
N GLY A 120 5.70 4.29 14.82
CA GLY A 120 5.36 5.06 16.01
C GLY A 120 6.43 4.86 17.08
N GLY A 121 6.46 3.67 17.66
CA GLY A 121 7.48 3.29 18.63
C GLY A 121 6.85 2.85 19.94
N LEU A 122 7.27 3.46 21.06
CA LEU A 122 6.61 3.30 22.35
C LEU A 122 5.73 4.52 22.61
N GLY A 123 4.47 4.32 22.97
CA GLY A 123 3.56 5.43 23.30
C GLY A 123 2.29 5.37 22.46
N SER A 124 1.39 6.33 22.64
CA SER A 124 0.15 6.39 21.85
C SER A 124 0.32 7.37 20.69
N ASP A 125 0.72 6.84 19.54
CA ASP A 125 1.16 7.64 18.40
C ASP A 125 0.02 8.05 17.48
N THR A 126 0.22 9.16 16.77
CA THR A 126 -0.65 9.58 15.68
C THR A 126 0.13 9.57 14.38
N ILE A 127 -0.17 8.59 13.52
CA ILE A 127 0.51 8.38 12.24
C ILE A 127 -0.43 8.73 11.11
N ILE A 128 -0.01 9.66 10.24
CA ILE A 128 -0.78 10.09 9.07
C ILE A 128 0.08 9.91 7.83
N THR A 129 -0.36 9.05 6.90
CA THR A 129 0.25 8.88 5.59
C THR A 129 -0.75 9.07 4.44
N ALA A 130 -0.33 9.66 3.33
CA ALA A 130 -1.19 9.84 2.16
C ALA A 130 -1.25 8.60 1.26
N LEU A 131 -0.20 7.79 1.23
CA LEU A 131 -0.14 6.58 0.41
C LEU A 131 0.88 5.56 0.94
N VAL A 132 0.48 4.29 1.01
CA VAL A 132 1.35 3.16 1.41
C VAL A 132 1.39 2.16 0.25
N VAL A 133 2.40 2.28 -0.61
CA VAL A 133 2.53 1.46 -1.83
C VAL A 133 3.91 0.84 -1.91
N GLY A 134 3.97 -0.49 -1.82
CA GLY A 134 5.21 -1.26 -2.04
C GLY A 134 5.21 -2.02 -3.36
N THR A 135 6.35 -2.57 -3.72
CA THR A 135 6.50 -3.55 -4.82
C THR A 135 6.66 -4.96 -4.25
N ALA A 136 6.67 -5.98 -5.10
CA ALA A 136 6.92 -7.35 -4.63
C ALA A 136 8.28 -7.47 -3.91
N GLU A 137 9.29 -6.75 -4.39
CA GLU A 137 10.65 -6.77 -3.89
C GLU A 137 10.86 -5.85 -2.68
N HIS A 138 10.11 -4.75 -2.59
CA HIS A 138 10.34 -3.69 -1.61
C HIS A 138 9.07 -3.24 -0.91
N GLY A 139 9.08 -3.26 0.42
CA GLY A 139 7.94 -2.92 1.25
C GLY A 139 7.76 -1.42 1.47
N ALA A 140 6.49 -1.01 1.54
CA ALA A 140 6.08 0.24 2.16
C ALA A 140 5.26 -0.12 3.40
N SER A 141 5.75 0.19 4.59
CA SER A 141 5.13 -0.26 5.84
C SER A 141 4.86 0.87 6.82
N VAL A 142 3.71 0.81 7.48
CA VAL A 142 3.38 1.65 8.64
C VAL A 142 3.15 0.76 9.83
N TYR A 143 3.78 1.07 10.96
CA TYR A 143 3.65 0.35 12.23
C TYR A 143 3.26 1.35 13.31
N GLY A 144 2.22 1.05 14.10
CA GLY A 144 1.98 1.71 15.38
C GLY A 144 3.08 1.34 16.39
N ASP A 145 3.33 0.04 16.51
CA ASP A 145 4.31 -0.61 17.40
C ASP A 145 3.73 -0.86 18.80
N HIS A 146 3.97 -0.03 19.82
CA HIS A 146 3.45 -0.28 21.17
C HIS A 146 2.65 0.90 21.71
N GLY A 147 1.37 0.69 21.99
CA GLY A 147 0.46 1.66 22.62
C GLY A 147 -0.84 1.79 21.85
N ASP A 148 -1.75 2.65 22.32
CA ASP A 148 -3.04 2.82 21.64
C ASP A 148 -2.89 3.80 20.46
N ASP A 149 -2.55 3.29 19.27
CA ASP A 149 -2.15 4.13 18.14
C ASP A 149 -3.31 4.59 17.26
N LYS A 150 -3.13 5.75 16.63
CA LYS A 150 -4.07 6.30 15.64
C LYS A 150 -3.39 6.39 14.30
N ILE A 151 -3.68 5.41 13.45
CA ILE A 151 -3.09 5.31 12.12
C ILE A 151 -4.13 5.75 11.09
N THR A 152 -3.82 6.77 10.30
CA THR A 152 -4.62 7.21 9.16
C THR A 152 -3.78 7.17 7.89
N THR A 153 -4.09 6.25 6.98
CA THR A 153 -3.41 6.15 5.69
C THR A 153 -4.36 6.41 4.53
N GLY A 154 -3.82 6.80 3.38
CA GLY A 154 -4.56 6.67 2.12
C GLY A 154 -4.67 5.22 1.68
N SER A 155 -4.56 4.96 0.39
CA SER A 155 -4.63 3.59 -0.10
C SER A 155 -3.42 2.76 0.34
N VAL A 156 -3.66 1.49 0.66
CA VAL A 156 -2.65 0.49 1.02
C VAL A 156 -2.62 -0.54 -0.11
N MET A 157 -1.54 -0.57 -0.88
CA MET A 157 -1.49 -1.36 -2.11
C MET A 157 -0.11 -1.96 -2.39
N GLY A 158 -0.09 -2.96 -3.25
CA GLY A 158 1.14 -3.63 -3.71
C GLY A 158 1.21 -5.03 -3.16
N GLN A 159 1.40 -6.00 -4.07
CA GLN A 159 1.41 -7.40 -3.71
C GLN A 159 2.72 -7.74 -3.00
N PRO A 160 2.68 -8.40 -1.83
CA PRO A 160 3.88 -8.91 -1.19
C PRO A 160 4.56 -9.91 -2.12
N GLY A 161 5.88 -9.76 -2.34
CA GLY A 161 6.66 -10.73 -3.08
C GLY A 161 7.02 -11.95 -2.25
N GLU A 162 8.14 -12.59 -2.60
CA GLU A 162 8.63 -13.77 -1.89
C GLU A 162 8.79 -13.48 -0.40
N TYR A 163 8.30 -14.39 0.46
CA TYR A 163 8.31 -14.27 1.93
C TYR A 163 7.49 -13.12 2.53
N GLU A 164 6.56 -12.53 1.79
CA GLU A 164 5.66 -11.47 2.27
C GLU A 164 6.38 -10.18 2.74
N ARG A 165 7.61 -9.95 2.27
CA ARG A 165 8.45 -8.80 2.67
C ARG A 165 8.24 -7.53 1.87
N GLY A 166 7.52 -7.61 0.74
CA GLY A 166 7.17 -6.48 -0.12
C GLY A 166 5.76 -5.94 0.12
N GLY A 167 5.28 -5.11 -0.80
CA GLY A 167 3.91 -4.61 -0.83
C GLY A 167 3.62 -3.50 0.18
N GLY A 168 2.39 -2.99 0.14
CA GLY A 168 1.91 -1.98 1.08
C GLY A 168 1.30 -2.64 2.31
N GLN A 169 1.79 -2.27 3.50
CA GLN A 169 1.40 -2.91 4.75
C GLN A 169 1.17 -1.88 5.86
N VAL A 170 0.13 -2.08 6.66
CA VAL A 170 -0.19 -1.28 7.85
C VAL A 170 -0.44 -2.21 9.02
N PHE A 171 0.20 -1.95 10.14
CA PHE A 171 0.10 -2.73 11.38
C PHE A 171 -0.16 -1.77 12.54
N GLY A 172 -1.15 -2.07 13.38
CA GLY A 172 -1.27 -1.47 14.70
C GLY A 172 -0.19 -2.01 15.64
N ASN A 173 -0.17 -3.34 15.79
CA ASN A 173 0.67 -4.15 16.68
C ASN A 173 0.12 -4.23 18.11
N ASP A 174 0.85 -3.81 19.14
CA ASP A 174 0.42 -4.01 20.53
C ASP A 174 -0.37 -2.77 20.99
N GLY A 175 -1.61 -2.95 21.47
CA GLY A 175 -2.46 -1.86 21.96
C GLY A 175 -3.83 -1.80 21.27
N ASN A 176 -4.73 -0.94 21.76
CA ASN A 176 -6.06 -0.81 21.15
C ASN A 176 -5.99 0.21 20.01
N ASP A 177 -5.71 -0.26 18.80
CA ASP A 177 -5.39 0.62 17.69
C ASP A 177 -6.63 1.12 16.94
N LEU A 178 -6.54 2.34 16.41
CA LEU A 178 -7.51 2.91 15.49
C LEU A 178 -6.87 3.10 14.13
N ILE A 179 -7.19 2.20 13.21
CA ILE A 179 -6.61 2.17 11.87
C ILE A 179 -7.64 2.59 10.83
N ARG A 180 -7.46 3.77 10.23
CA ARG A 180 -8.26 4.27 9.11
C ARG A 180 -7.45 4.23 7.84
N THR A 181 -7.97 3.59 6.80
CA THR A 181 -7.26 3.51 5.52
C THR A 181 -8.18 3.90 4.35
N GLY A 182 -7.57 4.25 3.23
CA GLY A 182 -8.22 4.33 1.93
C GLY A 182 -8.63 2.95 1.42
N ASN A 183 -8.34 2.69 0.15
CA ASN A 183 -8.58 1.35 -0.40
C ASN A 183 -7.47 0.41 0.04
N VAL A 184 -7.82 -0.79 0.53
CA VAL A 184 -6.89 -1.91 0.73
C VAL A 184 -7.03 -2.83 -0.48
N ASP A 185 -6.07 -2.77 -1.41
CA ASP A 185 -6.20 -3.40 -2.73
C ASP A 185 -4.85 -3.84 -3.32
N LEU A 186 -4.86 -4.53 -4.46
CA LEU A 186 -3.66 -4.99 -5.17
C LEU A 186 -2.66 -5.74 -4.27
N GLY A 187 -3.16 -6.51 -3.30
CA GLY A 187 -2.40 -7.27 -2.32
C GLY A 187 -2.02 -6.51 -1.05
N GLY A 188 -2.49 -5.28 -0.88
CA GLY A 188 -2.27 -4.50 0.34
C GLY A 188 -2.84 -5.20 1.59
N ARG A 189 -2.17 -4.95 2.73
CA ARG A 189 -2.48 -5.63 4.01
C ARG A 189 -2.65 -4.61 5.12
N VAL A 190 -3.70 -4.79 5.92
CA VAL A 190 -3.93 -4.04 7.15
C VAL A 190 -4.18 -5.03 8.28
N LEU A 191 -3.39 -4.92 9.34
CA LEU A 191 -3.48 -5.77 10.52
C LEU A 191 -3.67 -4.87 11.74
N GLY A 192 -4.63 -5.20 12.58
CA GLY A 192 -4.82 -4.58 13.89
C GLY A 192 -3.63 -4.94 14.76
N GLY A 193 -3.63 -6.14 15.33
CA GLY A 193 -2.55 -6.60 16.17
C GLY A 193 -3.11 -7.34 17.36
N SER A 194 -2.52 -7.17 18.55
CA SER A 194 -3.13 -7.66 19.79
C SER A 194 -4.08 -6.62 20.38
N GLU A 195 -4.86 -7.02 21.39
CA GLU A 195 -5.85 -6.17 22.04
C GLU A 195 -7.02 -5.81 21.09
N ASN A 196 -7.81 -4.77 21.40
CA ASN A 196 -9.09 -4.53 20.72
C ASN A 196 -8.96 -3.42 19.69
N ASP A 197 -8.86 -3.80 18.42
CA ASP A 197 -8.63 -2.87 17.34
C ASP A 197 -9.91 -2.36 16.70
N VAL A 198 -9.86 -1.13 16.18
CA VAL A 198 -10.90 -0.56 15.32
C VAL A 198 -10.30 -0.29 13.94
N ILE A 199 -10.69 -1.10 12.97
CA ILE A 199 -10.16 -1.04 11.60
C ILE A 199 -11.26 -0.53 10.66
N GLU A 200 -11.02 0.65 10.07
CA GLU A 200 -11.96 1.40 9.23
C GLU A 200 -11.38 1.69 7.82
N PRO A 201 -11.23 0.69 6.94
CA PRO A 201 -10.88 0.92 5.54
C PRO A 201 -12.04 1.53 4.74
N LYS A 202 -11.73 2.19 3.62
CA LYS A 202 -12.74 2.63 2.65
C LYS A 202 -13.36 1.46 1.89
N SER A 203 -12.53 0.51 1.46
CA SER A 203 -12.93 -0.72 0.78
C SER A 203 -11.81 -1.75 0.82
N VAL A 204 -12.15 -3.04 0.71
CA VAL A 204 -11.17 -4.13 0.66
C VAL A 204 -11.32 -4.94 -0.64
N GLY A 205 -10.25 -5.07 -1.41
CA GLY A 205 -10.21 -5.86 -2.64
C GLY A 205 -11.23 -5.42 -3.70
N ALA A 206 -11.31 -4.10 -3.96
CA ALA A 206 -12.26 -3.54 -4.91
C ALA A 206 -11.94 -3.95 -6.35
N GLU A 207 -10.66 -3.97 -6.70
CA GLU A 207 -10.14 -4.30 -8.03
C GLU A 207 -9.48 -5.68 -8.07
N SER A 208 -8.68 -6.00 -7.05
CA SER A 208 -7.93 -7.24 -6.89
C SER A 208 -7.95 -7.64 -5.42
N ALA A 209 -6.86 -8.23 -4.90
CA ALA A 209 -6.82 -8.73 -3.54
C ALA A 209 -6.59 -7.61 -2.53
N GLY A 210 -7.11 -7.77 -1.33
CA GLY A 210 -6.78 -6.92 -0.18
C GLY A 210 -7.09 -7.68 1.09
N ILE A 211 -6.27 -7.50 2.12
CA ILE A 211 -6.42 -8.26 3.38
C ILE A 211 -6.56 -7.28 4.53
N VAL A 212 -7.61 -7.49 5.31
CA VAL A 212 -7.79 -6.84 6.62
C VAL A 212 -7.93 -7.93 7.67
N GLN A 213 -7.11 -7.85 8.70
CA GLN A 213 -7.14 -8.77 9.83
C GLN A 213 -7.17 -7.97 11.14
N GLY A 214 -8.07 -8.32 12.06
CA GLY A 214 -8.06 -7.80 13.44
C GLY A 214 -6.83 -8.32 14.17
N GLY A 215 -6.98 -9.49 14.79
CA GLY A 215 -5.87 -10.20 15.42
C GLY A 215 -6.36 -10.87 16.70
N PRO A 216 -5.54 -11.07 17.72
CA PRO A 216 -6.03 -11.49 19.03
C PRO A 216 -6.70 -10.36 19.81
N GLY A 217 -7.98 -10.49 20.10
CA GLY A 217 -8.76 -9.53 20.90
C GLY A 217 -10.20 -9.41 20.41
N ASN A 218 -10.92 -8.37 20.82
CA ASN A 218 -12.29 -8.13 20.35
C ASN A 218 -12.31 -6.99 19.35
N ASP A 219 -12.04 -7.32 18.10
CA ASP A 219 -11.82 -6.35 17.04
C ASP A 219 -13.13 -5.85 16.42
N THR A 220 -13.12 -4.61 15.96
CA THR A 220 -14.20 -4.01 15.17
C THR A 220 -13.72 -3.68 13.77
N VAL A 221 -14.27 -4.35 12.75
CA VAL A 221 -13.98 -4.07 11.34
C VAL A 221 -15.19 -3.48 10.63
N ARG A 222 -15.09 -2.25 10.13
CA ARG A 222 -16.21 -1.52 9.50
C ARG A 222 -15.73 -0.53 8.46
N GLY A 223 -16.65 0.14 7.78
CA GLY A 223 -16.26 1.21 6.84
C GLY A 223 -15.92 2.48 7.59
N LEU A 224 -15.18 3.38 6.94
CA LEU A 224 -14.87 4.73 7.46
C LEU A 224 -16.09 5.40 8.09
N ASN A 225 -15.89 6.00 9.27
CA ASN A 225 -16.92 6.71 10.02
C ASN A 225 -18.16 5.85 10.34
N ASP A 226 -17.93 4.63 10.82
CA ASP A 226 -18.99 3.68 11.22
C ASP A 226 -19.94 3.25 10.07
N THR A 227 -19.45 3.31 8.82
CA THR A 227 -20.22 2.90 7.64
C THR A 227 -20.14 1.39 7.40
N VAL A 228 -20.93 0.87 6.45
CA VAL A 228 -20.81 -0.54 6.03
C VAL A 228 -19.60 -0.67 5.11
N LEU A 229 -18.62 -1.48 5.50
CA LEU A 229 -17.45 -1.76 4.68
C LEU A 229 -17.84 -2.60 3.46
N THR A 230 -17.43 -2.18 2.27
CA THR A 230 -17.58 -3.00 1.06
C THR A 230 -16.35 -3.89 0.85
N ILE A 231 -16.55 -5.21 0.82
CA ILE A 231 -15.57 -6.19 0.36
C ILE A 231 -15.87 -6.45 -1.13
N GLY A 232 -14.96 -6.00 -1.99
CA GLY A 232 -15.10 -6.06 -3.43
C GLY A 232 -14.88 -7.45 -4.03
N PRO A 233 -15.15 -7.62 -5.33
CA PRO A 233 -15.11 -8.91 -6.01
C PRO A 233 -13.69 -9.44 -6.30
N GLY A 234 -12.65 -8.71 -5.88
CA GLY A 234 -11.27 -8.91 -6.33
C GLY A 234 -10.42 -9.91 -5.56
N TYR A 235 -10.97 -10.75 -4.67
CA TYR A 235 -10.22 -11.51 -3.65
C TYR A 235 -9.96 -10.71 -2.36
N GLY A 236 -10.89 -9.82 -1.99
CA GLY A 236 -10.87 -9.13 -0.70
C GLY A 236 -11.16 -10.08 0.46
N GLN A 237 -10.35 -10.01 1.52
CA GLN A 237 -10.44 -10.82 2.72
C GLN A 237 -10.55 -9.93 3.95
N VAL A 238 -11.56 -10.21 4.78
CA VAL A 238 -11.71 -9.61 6.10
C VAL A 238 -11.77 -10.74 7.12
N ASP A 239 -10.87 -10.72 8.09
CA ASP A 239 -10.83 -11.68 9.19
C ASP A 239 -10.79 -10.93 10.52
N GLY A 240 -11.77 -11.18 11.40
CA GLY A 240 -11.73 -10.59 12.74
C GLY A 240 -10.58 -11.11 13.62
N GLY A 241 -10.00 -12.27 13.33
CA GLY A 241 -8.97 -12.89 14.17
C GLY A 241 -9.53 -13.66 15.37
N ILE A 242 -8.70 -13.88 16.39
CA ILE A 242 -9.06 -14.67 17.57
C ILE A 242 -9.76 -13.77 18.58
N GLY A 243 -11.03 -14.04 18.87
CA GLY A 243 -11.78 -13.39 19.95
C GLY A 243 -13.22 -13.11 19.56
N THR A 244 -13.85 -12.12 20.19
CA THR A 244 -15.26 -11.77 19.95
C THR A 244 -15.36 -10.53 19.08
N ASN A 245 -15.19 -10.71 17.78
CA ASN A 245 -15.07 -9.59 16.84
C ASN A 245 -16.43 -9.16 16.28
N SER A 246 -16.57 -7.86 16.01
CA SER A 246 -17.74 -7.26 15.38
C SER A 246 -17.38 -6.74 14.00
N CYS A 247 -18.09 -7.20 12.96
CA CYS A 247 -17.82 -6.73 11.60
C CYS A 247 -19.08 -6.20 10.92
N ARG A 248 -19.00 -4.95 10.44
CA ARG A 248 -20.07 -4.28 9.69
C ARG A 248 -19.69 -4.23 8.21
N VAL A 249 -19.95 -5.32 7.50
CA VAL A 249 -19.47 -5.53 6.12
C VAL A 249 -20.60 -5.88 5.14
N LYS A 250 -20.43 -5.48 3.88
CA LYS A 250 -21.19 -5.93 2.72
C LYS A 250 -20.24 -6.64 1.76
N HIS A 251 -20.59 -7.88 1.43
CA HIS A 251 -19.76 -8.76 0.63
C HIS A 251 -20.32 -8.93 -0.79
N PHE A 252 -19.45 -8.85 -1.81
CA PHE A 252 -19.82 -9.11 -3.21
C PHE A 252 -19.45 -10.54 -3.62
N SER A 253 -20.34 -11.51 -3.36
CA SER A 253 -20.22 -12.86 -3.92
C SER A 253 -21.03 -12.99 -5.21
N THR A 254 -20.38 -13.31 -6.33
CA THR A 254 -21.09 -13.76 -7.54
C THR A 254 -21.22 -15.27 -7.48
N GLY A 255 -22.46 -15.79 -7.56
CA GLY A 255 -22.84 -17.16 -7.19
C GLY A 255 -22.00 -18.34 -7.71
N ASP A 256 -21.23 -18.16 -8.77
CA ASP A 256 -20.39 -19.22 -9.34
C ASP A 256 -18.91 -19.16 -8.90
N ARG A 257 -18.47 -18.06 -8.27
CA ARG A 257 -17.11 -17.87 -7.72
C ARG A 257 -17.14 -17.00 -6.48
N VAL A 258 -16.90 -17.61 -5.32
CA VAL A 258 -16.60 -16.88 -4.09
C VAL A 258 -15.20 -16.29 -4.25
N ARG A 259 -15.14 -14.99 -4.56
CA ARG A 259 -13.88 -14.23 -4.72
C ARG A 259 -13.68 -13.25 -3.58
N SER A 260 -14.31 -13.43 -2.44
CA SER A 260 -14.06 -12.61 -1.28
C SER A 260 -14.43 -13.44 -0.06
N SER A 261 -13.86 -13.12 1.10
CA SER A 261 -14.09 -13.89 2.32
C SER A 261 -14.28 -13.00 3.53
N LEU A 262 -15.13 -13.48 4.43
CA LEU A 262 -15.34 -12.93 5.75
C LEU A 262 -15.21 -14.09 6.76
N SER A 263 -14.30 -13.96 7.73
CA SER A 263 -14.07 -14.95 8.78
C SER A 263 -14.01 -14.30 10.16
N ASN A 264 -14.28 -15.11 11.20
CA ASN A 264 -14.18 -14.74 12.61
C ASN A 264 -14.85 -13.41 13.00
N CYS A 265 -16.02 -13.15 12.41
CA CYS A 265 -16.78 -11.92 12.58
C CYS A 265 -18.20 -12.24 13.03
N LEU A 266 -18.62 -11.69 14.17
CA LEU A 266 -20.04 -11.57 14.49
C LEU A 266 -20.57 -10.43 13.63
N THR A 267 -21.45 -10.75 12.68
CA THR A 267 -22.09 -9.71 11.87
C THR A 267 -23.10 -8.97 12.75
N ALA A 268 -22.84 -7.70 13.02
CA ALA A 268 -23.82 -6.83 13.65
C ALA A 268 -24.96 -6.60 12.65
N ASP A 269 -26.03 -7.38 12.79
CA ASP A 269 -27.31 -7.34 12.05
C ASP A 269 -27.38 -6.31 10.91
N GLY A 270 -26.80 -6.67 9.78
CA GLY A 270 -27.22 -6.18 8.48
C GLY A 270 -28.12 -7.23 7.86
N ALA A 271 -29.40 -7.25 8.23
CA ALA A 271 -30.37 -8.11 7.59
C ALA A 271 -30.16 -8.08 6.06
N PRO A 272 -30.08 -9.23 5.36
CA PRO A 272 -29.98 -9.22 3.91
C PRO A 272 -31.19 -8.47 3.37
N VAL A 273 -30.95 -7.42 2.59
CA VAL A 273 -31.98 -6.89 1.69
C VAL A 273 -32.40 -8.07 0.84
N ALA A 274 -33.62 -8.55 1.06
CA ALA A 274 -34.20 -9.65 0.32
C ALA A 274 -33.98 -9.37 -1.19
N PRO A 275 -33.57 -10.37 -1.98
CA PRO A 275 -33.50 -10.19 -3.42
C PRO A 275 -34.86 -9.66 -3.91
N PRO A 276 -34.89 -8.72 -4.88
CA PRO A 276 -36.14 -8.19 -5.38
C PRO A 276 -37.04 -9.37 -5.75
N ALA A 277 -38.21 -9.43 -5.13
CA ALA A 277 -39.16 -10.49 -5.38
C ALA A 277 -39.37 -10.61 -6.91
N PRO A 278 -39.35 -11.82 -7.48
CA PRO A 278 -39.59 -11.99 -8.91
C PRO A 278 -40.91 -11.32 -9.26
N ALA A 279 -40.88 -10.50 -10.32
CA ALA A 279 -42.02 -9.75 -10.79
C ALA A 279 -43.24 -10.65 -10.88
N LYS A 280 -44.32 -10.25 -10.21
CA LYS A 280 -45.62 -10.93 -10.25
C LYS A 280 -46.00 -11.12 -11.73
N PRO A 281 -46.29 -12.34 -12.21
CA PRO A 281 -46.67 -12.52 -13.60
C PRO A 281 -47.93 -11.71 -13.90
N ALA A 282 -47.89 -11.01 -15.03
CA ALA A 282 -48.94 -10.16 -15.53
C ALA A 282 -50.29 -10.89 -15.51
N GLN A 283 -51.31 -10.24 -14.93
CA GLN A 283 -52.69 -10.70 -15.03
C GLN A 283 -53.06 -10.86 -16.50
N GLN A 284 -53.39 -12.09 -16.90
CA GLN A 284 -53.97 -12.38 -18.21
C GLN A 284 -55.26 -11.61 -18.36
N GLN A 285 -55.32 -10.79 -19.42
CA GLN A 285 -56.51 -10.11 -19.89
C GLN A 285 -57.67 -11.09 -20.06
N ALA A 286 -58.80 -10.77 -19.44
CA ALA A 286 -60.06 -11.47 -19.63
C ALA A 286 -60.51 -11.36 -21.09
N LYS A 287 -60.81 -12.52 -21.68
CA LYS A 287 -61.37 -12.72 -23.00
C LYS A 287 -62.77 -12.05 -23.11
N PRO A 288 -63.08 -11.31 -24.18
CA PRO A 288 -64.42 -10.74 -24.36
C PRO A 288 -65.47 -11.83 -24.62
N ALA A 289 -66.62 -11.70 -23.95
CA ALA A 289 -67.80 -12.55 -24.17
C ALA A 289 -68.49 -12.22 -25.51
N ALA A 290 -68.87 -13.25 -26.25
CA ALA A 290 -69.65 -13.17 -27.49
C ALA A 290 -71.15 -12.96 -27.19
N PRO A 291 -71.93 -12.40 -28.15
CA PRO A 291 -73.22 -11.77 -27.88
C PRO A 291 -74.40 -12.75 -27.79
N ALA A 292 -75.43 -12.31 -27.05
CA ALA A 292 -76.68 -13.02 -26.81
C ALA A 292 -77.52 -13.20 -28.09
N ALA A 293 -77.96 -14.44 -28.36
CA ALA A 293 -78.93 -14.76 -29.38
C ALA A 293 -80.35 -14.42 -28.89
N GLY A 294 -81.05 -13.62 -29.69
CA GLY A 294 -82.41 -13.16 -29.45
C GLY A 294 -83.45 -14.29 -29.54
N GLY A 295 -84.51 -14.12 -28.76
CA GLY A 295 -85.67 -15.00 -28.77
C GLY A 295 -86.49 -14.88 -30.05
N HIS A 296 -87.17 -15.97 -30.38
CA HIS A 296 -88.35 -15.99 -31.24
C HIS A 296 -89.33 -17.03 -30.68
N SER A 297 -90.48 -16.51 -30.22
CA SER A 297 -91.75 -17.23 -30.17
C SER A 297 -92.47 -16.94 -31.49
N PRO A 298 -93.27 -17.87 -32.03
CA PRO A 298 -94.70 -17.59 -31.99
C PRO A 298 -95.60 -18.84 -31.88
N ARG A 299 -96.87 -18.54 -31.60
CA ARG A 299 -98.06 -19.37 -31.80
C ARG A 299 -98.22 -19.82 -33.25
#